data_AF-A0ABD5SLH0-F1
#
_entry.id   AF-A0ABD5SLH0-F1
#
_cell.length_a   1.000
_cell.length_b   1.000
_cell.length_c   1.000
_cell.angle_alpha   90.00
_cell.angle_beta   90.00
_cell.angle_gamma   90.00
#
_symmetry.space_group_name_H-M   'P 1'
#
loop_
_entity.id
_entity.type
_entity.pdbx_description
1 polymer ?
#
loop_
_entity_poly.entity_id
_entity_poly.type
_entity_poly.pdbx_seq_one_letter_code
_entity_poly.pdbx_strand_id
1 'polypeptide(L)'
;MLLTAENRLSQRELADRTDVSTRTIRKYRDRLEALDIIRVDESGYRLTLSFQTASERRDPVLSTVLEENQTLLDAADALLETILPPDRYGDPNDPLGSVLFWPPDPLRLLEHSTIGPWLQIAAALTATETPRNGRAVHIGPPLEQQALSCTTQ
;
A
#
# COMPACT_ATOMS: atom_id res chain seq x y z
N MET A 1 -5.08 -17.96 -9.62
CA MET A 1 -4.54 -17.22 -8.44
C MET A 1 -3.68 -16.07 -8.95
N LEU A 2 -3.73 -14.91 -8.30
CA LEU A 2 -3.02 -13.70 -8.77
C LEU A 2 -1.50 -13.79 -8.55
N LEU A 3 -1.09 -14.34 -7.41
CA LEU A 3 0.32 -14.48 -7.02
C LEU A 3 1.11 -15.54 -7.83
N THR A 4 0.44 -16.35 -8.64
CA THR A 4 1.08 -17.31 -9.56
C THR A 4 1.28 -16.73 -10.96
N ALA A 5 1.15 -15.42 -11.13
CA ALA A 5 1.49 -14.78 -12.40
C ALA A 5 3.01 -14.86 -12.61
N GLU A 6 3.42 -15.33 -13.78
CA GLU A 6 4.83 -15.36 -14.20
C GLU A 6 5.15 -14.23 -15.20
N ASN A 7 4.10 -13.56 -15.69
CA ASN A 7 4.16 -12.48 -16.66
C ASN A 7 3.08 -11.45 -16.33
N ARG A 8 3.17 -10.29 -17.00
CA ARG A 8 2.12 -9.27 -16.98
C ARG A 8 0.79 -9.87 -17.43
N LEU A 9 -0.29 -9.42 -16.81
CA LEU A 9 -1.64 -9.86 -17.08
C LEU A 9 -2.35 -8.83 -17.95
N SER A 10 -3.07 -9.29 -18.95
CA SER A 10 -4.07 -8.44 -19.60
C SER A 10 -5.16 -8.04 -18.61
N GLN A 11 -5.87 -6.94 -18.92
CA GLN A 11 -6.98 -6.49 -18.10
C GLN A 11 -8.05 -7.59 -17.89
N ARG A 12 -8.29 -8.40 -18.91
CA ARG A 12 -9.24 -9.50 -18.87
C ARG A 12 -8.77 -10.60 -17.95
N GLU A 13 -7.51 -11.03 -18.05
CA GLU A 13 -6.96 -12.06 -17.17
C GLU A 13 -6.92 -11.60 -15.71
N LEU A 14 -6.63 -10.32 -15.46
CA LEU A 14 -6.67 -9.76 -14.12
C LEU A 14 -8.10 -9.81 -13.55
N ALA A 15 -9.09 -9.40 -14.34
CA ALA A 15 -10.51 -9.49 -13.97
C ALA A 15 -10.93 -10.95 -13.68
N ASP A 16 -10.61 -11.88 -14.57
CA ASP A 16 -10.95 -13.30 -14.43
C ASP A 16 -10.28 -13.92 -13.18
N ARG A 17 -9.03 -13.54 -12.87
CA ARG A 17 -8.29 -14.08 -11.70
C ARG A 17 -8.70 -13.47 -10.36
N THR A 18 -9.32 -12.30 -10.37
CA THR A 18 -9.75 -11.56 -9.17
C THR A 18 -11.26 -11.62 -8.94
N ASP A 19 -12.00 -12.27 -9.84
CA ASP A 19 -13.47 -12.36 -9.82
C ASP A 19 -14.14 -10.98 -9.78
N VAL A 20 -13.60 -10.03 -10.53
CA VAL A 20 -14.17 -8.68 -10.67
C VAL A 20 -14.33 -8.32 -12.14
N SER A 21 -15.20 -7.38 -12.45
CA SER A 21 -15.36 -6.92 -13.82
C SER A 21 -14.13 -6.15 -14.33
N THR A 22 -13.88 -6.19 -15.63
CA THR A 22 -12.87 -5.34 -16.28
C THR A 22 -13.15 -3.85 -16.03
N ARG A 23 -14.42 -3.45 -15.93
CA ARG A 23 -14.83 -2.09 -15.54
C ARG A 23 -14.33 -1.73 -14.14
N THR A 24 -14.38 -2.66 -13.19
CA THR A 24 -13.87 -2.48 -11.82
C THR A 24 -12.37 -2.22 -11.83
N ILE A 25 -11.61 -3.03 -12.60
CA ILE A 25 -10.17 -2.82 -12.77
C ILE A 25 -9.87 -1.43 -13.33
N ARG A 26 -10.56 -1.01 -14.40
CA ARG A 26 -10.42 0.35 -14.97
C ARG A 26 -10.74 1.44 -13.97
N LYS A 27 -11.81 1.28 -13.20
CA LYS A 27 -12.29 2.28 -12.24
C LYS A 27 -11.28 2.56 -11.13
N TYR A 28 -10.56 1.54 -10.67
CA TYR A 28 -9.65 1.66 -9.54
C TYR A 28 -8.17 1.66 -9.94
N ARG A 29 -7.87 1.63 -11.24
CA ARG A 29 -6.50 1.61 -11.77
C ARG A 29 -5.64 2.71 -11.14
N ASP A 30 -6.07 3.96 -11.26
CA ASP A 30 -5.26 5.11 -10.84
C ASP A 30 -4.95 5.08 -9.35
N ARG A 31 -5.90 4.61 -8.51
CA ARG A 31 -5.68 4.44 -7.06
C ARG A 31 -4.72 3.31 -6.73
N LEU A 32 -4.80 2.22 -7.48
CA LEU A 32 -3.90 1.08 -7.30
C LEU A 32 -2.47 1.42 -7.76
N GLU A 33 -2.33 2.24 -8.81
CA GLU A 33 -1.03 2.77 -9.26
C GLU A 33 -0.48 3.81 -8.29
N ALA A 34 -1.32 4.70 -7.74
CA ALA A 34 -0.91 5.71 -6.75
C ALA A 34 -0.33 5.11 -5.47
N LEU A 35 -0.78 3.90 -5.09
CA LEU A 35 -0.24 3.15 -3.95
C LEU A 35 0.86 2.15 -4.35
N ASP A 36 1.30 2.19 -5.61
CA ASP A 36 2.24 1.25 -6.23
C ASP A 36 1.92 -0.23 -5.92
N ILE A 37 0.62 -0.57 -5.88
CA ILE A 37 0.15 -1.95 -5.75
C ILE A 37 0.22 -2.63 -7.11
N ILE A 38 -0.05 -1.86 -8.17
CA ILE A 38 0.08 -2.28 -9.56
C ILE A 38 0.96 -1.31 -10.33
N ARG A 39 1.57 -1.82 -11.41
CA ARG A 39 2.15 -1.02 -12.47
C ARG A 39 1.47 -1.39 -13.78
N VAL A 40 1.06 -0.39 -14.55
CA VAL A 40 0.43 -0.59 -15.84
C VAL A 40 1.25 0.09 -16.93
N ASP A 41 1.67 -0.69 -17.91
CA ASP A 41 2.36 -0.22 -19.11
C ASP A 41 1.65 -0.74 -20.37
N GLU A 42 2.22 -0.49 -21.54
CA GLU A 42 1.67 -0.96 -22.83
C GLU A 42 1.51 -2.49 -22.89
N SER A 43 2.29 -3.23 -22.09
CA SER A 43 2.28 -4.69 -22.04
C SER A 43 1.35 -5.28 -20.97
N GLY A 44 0.63 -4.43 -20.22
CA GLY A 44 -0.48 -4.84 -19.34
C GLY A 44 -0.27 -4.51 -17.87
N TYR A 45 -0.93 -5.28 -17.01
CA TYR A 45 -0.99 -5.07 -15.57
C TYR A 45 0.02 -5.99 -14.86
N ARG A 46 0.80 -5.41 -13.94
CA ARG A 46 1.72 -6.14 -13.05
C ARG A 46 1.42 -5.76 -11.61
N LEU A 47 1.43 -6.73 -10.69
CA LEU A 47 1.53 -6.42 -9.27
C LEU A 47 2.95 -5.97 -8.95
N THR A 48 3.13 -5.01 -8.05
CA THR A 48 4.44 -4.60 -7.57
C THR A 48 4.97 -5.61 -6.54
N LEU A 49 5.12 -6.85 -7.00
CA LEU A 49 5.69 -8.01 -6.33
C LEU A 49 6.52 -8.76 -7.38
N SER A 50 7.62 -9.39 -6.97
CA SER A 50 8.41 -10.25 -7.87
C SER A 50 7.55 -11.39 -8.38
N PHE A 51 7.66 -11.69 -9.67
CA PHE A 51 7.13 -12.94 -10.19
C PHE A 51 7.84 -14.13 -9.55
N GLN A 52 7.19 -15.29 -9.60
CA GLN A 52 7.73 -16.55 -9.09
C GLN A 52 8.86 -17.14 -9.95
N THR A 53 9.61 -16.29 -10.66
CA THR A 53 10.72 -16.70 -11.53
C THR A 53 12.04 -16.69 -10.75
N ALA A 54 13.01 -17.49 -11.20
CA ALA A 54 14.33 -17.55 -10.55
C ALA A 54 15.08 -16.20 -10.62
N SER A 55 14.81 -15.41 -11.67
CA SER A 55 15.44 -14.12 -11.91
C SER A 55 14.88 -13.02 -10.99
N GLU A 56 13.56 -12.91 -10.86
CA GLU A 56 12.94 -11.81 -10.07
C GLU A 56 12.92 -12.06 -8.57
N ARG A 57 12.96 -13.32 -8.11
CA ARG A 57 12.96 -13.64 -6.66
C ARG A 57 14.19 -13.13 -5.90
N ARG A 58 15.27 -12.81 -6.62
CA ARG A 58 16.52 -12.32 -6.03
C ARG A 58 16.67 -10.80 -6.16
N ASP A 59 15.75 -10.16 -6.86
CA ASP A 59 15.72 -8.72 -7.05
C ASP A 59 14.84 -8.09 -5.95
N PRO A 60 15.34 -7.10 -5.19
CA PRO A 60 14.51 -6.39 -4.22
C PRO A 60 13.32 -5.75 -4.92
N VAL A 61 12.11 -6.08 -4.47
CA VAL A 61 10.90 -5.37 -4.87
C VAL A 61 10.83 -4.08 -4.08
N LEU A 62 11.43 -3.03 -4.61
CA LEU A 62 11.20 -1.68 -4.11
C LEU A 62 10.04 -1.08 -4.89
N SER A 63 8.99 -0.74 -4.15
CA SER A 63 7.97 0.15 -4.70
C SER A 63 8.65 1.47 -5.05
N THR A 64 8.56 1.89 -6.31
CA THR A 64 9.15 3.13 -6.81
C THR A 64 8.44 4.35 -6.24
N VAL A 65 7.20 4.18 -5.78
CA VAL A 65 6.52 5.22 -5.01
C VAL A 65 7.15 5.25 -3.61
N LEU A 66 7.26 4.11 -2.92
CA LEU A 66 7.85 4.02 -1.58
C LEU A 66 9.40 3.97 -1.60
N GLU A 67 10.05 5.06 -2.00
CA GLU A 67 11.46 5.26 -1.67
C GLU A 67 11.66 5.21 -0.13
N GLU A 68 12.89 4.96 0.34
CA GLU A 68 13.23 4.65 1.76
C GLU A 68 12.70 5.64 2.82
N ASN A 69 12.16 6.81 2.40
CA ASN A 69 11.66 7.87 3.25
C ASN A 69 10.19 8.26 3.02
N GLN A 70 9.43 7.51 2.22
CA GLN A 70 8.03 7.85 2.01
C GLN A 70 7.19 7.68 3.28
N THR A 71 6.41 8.73 3.54
CA THR A 71 5.54 8.84 4.69
C THR A 71 4.08 8.54 4.31
N LEU A 72 3.24 8.33 5.31
CA LEU A 72 1.80 8.24 5.10
C LEU A 72 1.22 9.49 4.41
N LEU A 73 1.85 10.66 4.60
CA LEU A 73 1.44 11.90 3.96
C LEU A 73 1.65 11.83 2.43
N ASP A 74 2.78 11.30 1.97
CA ASP A 74 3.07 11.15 0.54
C ASP A 74 2.09 10.19 -0.13
N ALA A 75 1.75 9.08 0.53
CA ALA A 75 0.75 8.14 0.03
C ALA A 75 -0.67 8.72 0.06
N ALA A 76 -1.01 9.54 1.06
CA ALA A 76 -2.28 10.25 1.12
C ALA A 76 -2.38 11.30 0.00
N ASP A 77 -1.30 12.03 -0.24
CA ASP A 77 -1.18 12.99 -1.34
C ASP A 77 -1.44 12.32 -2.70
N ALA A 78 -0.63 11.31 -3.03
CA ALA A 78 -0.76 10.57 -4.29
C ALA A 78 -2.19 10.00 -4.48
N LEU A 79 -2.83 9.54 -3.41
CA LEU A 79 -4.21 9.07 -3.47
C LEU A 79 -5.19 10.21 -3.74
N LEU A 80 -5.04 11.36 -3.07
CA LEU A 80 -5.93 12.51 -3.23
C LEU A 80 -5.80 13.14 -4.63
N GLU A 81 -4.62 13.13 -5.23
CA GLU A 81 -4.41 13.57 -6.62
C GLU A 81 -5.30 12.81 -7.62
N THR A 82 -5.59 11.53 -7.36
CA THR A 82 -6.48 10.71 -8.22
C THR A 82 -7.97 11.02 -8.06
N ILE A 83 -8.37 11.85 -7.09
CA ILE A 83 -9.78 12.01 -6.69
C ILE A 83 -10.20 13.47 -6.64
N LEU A 84 -9.32 14.35 -6.16
CA LEU A 84 -9.62 15.76 -5.97
C LEU A 84 -9.25 16.58 -7.21
N PRO A 85 -10.10 17.52 -7.62
CA PRO A 85 -9.68 18.56 -8.53
C PRO A 85 -8.67 19.51 -7.86
N PRO A 86 -7.82 20.21 -8.64
CA PRO A 86 -6.71 21.01 -8.09
C PRO A 86 -7.13 22.13 -7.13
N ASP A 87 -8.33 22.70 -7.31
CA ASP A 87 -8.87 23.79 -6.50
C ASP A 87 -9.27 23.38 -5.08
N ARG A 88 -9.48 22.08 -4.84
CA ARG A 88 -9.81 21.53 -3.52
C ARG A 88 -8.57 21.08 -2.74
N TYR A 89 -7.42 21.03 -3.38
CA TYR A 89 -6.19 20.52 -2.81
C TYR A 89 -5.62 21.50 -1.78
N GLY A 90 -5.47 21.07 -0.52
CA GLY A 90 -5.02 21.95 0.56
C GLY A 90 -6.04 23.00 1.02
N ASP A 91 -7.30 22.93 0.58
CA ASP A 91 -8.35 23.82 1.08
C ASP A 91 -8.71 23.44 2.54
N PRO A 92 -8.53 24.35 3.52
CA PRO A 92 -8.82 24.06 4.93
C PRO A 92 -10.30 23.74 5.20
N ASN A 93 -11.21 24.15 4.32
CA ASN A 93 -12.63 23.86 4.44
C ASN A 93 -13.04 22.56 3.72
N ASP A 94 -12.12 21.95 2.96
CA ASP A 94 -12.42 20.73 2.24
C ASP A 94 -12.32 19.49 3.15
N PRO A 95 -13.33 18.60 3.14
CA PRO A 95 -13.30 17.39 3.97
C PRO A 95 -12.11 16.46 3.70
N LEU A 96 -11.57 16.47 2.49
CA LEU A 96 -10.43 15.65 2.08
C LEU A 96 -9.18 16.50 1.91
N GLY A 97 -9.26 17.63 1.23
CA GLY A 97 -8.13 18.52 0.95
C GLY A 97 -7.50 19.14 2.20
N SER A 98 -8.29 19.35 3.27
CA SER A 98 -7.79 19.96 4.52
C SER A 98 -6.75 19.12 5.23
N VAL A 99 -6.62 17.82 4.94
CA VAL A 99 -5.60 16.95 5.57
C VAL A 99 -4.18 17.29 5.11
N LEU A 100 -4.05 18.00 3.99
CA LEU A 100 -2.80 18.51 3.47
C LEU A 100 -2.54 19.97 3.90
N PHE A 101 -3.54 20.63 4.49
CA PHE A 101 -3.40 21.98 5.03
C PHE A 101 -2.62 21.96 6.34
N TRP A 102 -1.78 22.97 6.57
CA TRP A 102 -0.86 22.97 7.71
C TRP A 102 -1.56 23.12 9.08
N PRO A 103 -1.21 22.29 10.10
CA PRO A 103 -0.31 21.14 10.02
C PRO A 103 -1.00 19.93 9.37
N PRO A 104 -0.33 19.24 8.43
CA PRO A 104 -0.95 18.12 7.73
C PRO A 104 -1.25 16.95 8.68
N ASP A 105 -2.41 16.34 8.51
CA ASP A 105 -2.88 15.23 9.33
C ASP A 105 -3.60 14.18 8.46
N PRO A 106 -2.84 13.30 7.77
CA PRO A 106 -3.41 12.30 6.89
C PRO A 106 -4.23 11.25 7.65
N LEU A 107 -3.99 11.03 8.95
CA LEU A 107 -4.70 10.03 9.75
C LEU A 107 -6.20 10.29 9.81
N ARG A 108 -6.64 11.54 9.66
CA ARG A 108 -8.06 11.92 9.57
C ARG A 108 -8.81 11.22 8.44
N LEU A 109 -8.12 10.83 7.36
CA LEU A 109 -8.76 10.09 6.26
C LEU A 109 -9.10 8.64 6.64
N LEU A 110 -8.53 8.07 7.72
CA LEU A 110 -8.83 6.70 8.16
C LEU A 110 -10.30 6.53 8.55
N GLU A 111 -10.94 7.59 9.04
CA GLU A 111 -12.35 7.61 9.42
C GLU A 111 -13.28 7.80 8.22
N HIS A 112 -12.74 8.22 7.07
CA HIS A 112 -13.54 8.49 5.89
C HIS A 112 -13.99 7.18 5.22
N SER A 113 -15.29 6.98 5.06
CA SER A 113 -15.87 5.71 4.58
C SER A 113 -15.32 5.20 3.25
N THR A 114 -14.98 6.11 2.33
CA THR A 114 -14.53 5.75 0.97
C THR A 114 -13.01 5.75 0.83
N ILE A 115 -12.30 6.50 1.67
CA ILE A 115 -10.84 6.73 1.55
C ILE A 115 -10.07 5.97 2.63
N GLY A 116 -10.65 5.83 3.82
CA GLY A 116 -10.06 5.10 4.94
C GLY A 116 -9.57 3.70 4.60
N PRO A 117 -10.30 2.87 3.81
CA PRO A 117 -9.79 1.57 3.40
C PRO A 117 -8.51 1.66 2.55
N TRP A 118 -8.36 2.68 1.70
CA TRP A 118 -7.16 2.91 0.91
C TRP A 118 -6.01 3.42 1.78
N LEU A 119 -6.30 4.32 2.72
CA LEU A 119 -5.29 4.82 3.63
C LEU A 119 -4.81 3.74 4.63
N GLN A 120 -5.65 2.78 4.99
CA GLN A 120 -5.22 1.60 5.77
C GLN A 120 -4.18 0.78 5.02
N ILE A 121 -4.32 0.64 3.71
CA ILE A 121 -3.33 -0.03 2.86
C ILE A 121 -2.05 0.81 2.81
N ALA A 122 -2.17 2.12 2.56
CA ALA A 122 -1.04 3.04 2.56
C ALA A 122 -0.24 2.97 3.87
N ALA A 123 -0.92 3.03 5.02
CA ALA A 123 -0.26 2.95 6.32
C ALA A 123 0.45 1.61 6.56
N ALA A 124 -0.12 0.50 6.06
CA ALA A 124 0.56 -0.80 6.12
C ALA A 124 1.81 -0.83 5.23
N LEU A 125 1.76 -0.18 4.06
CA LEU A 125 2.89 -0.08 3.13
C LEU A 125 4.01 0.84 3.65
N THR A 126 3.68 1.94 4.33
CA THR A 126 4.63 2.90 4.91
C THR A 126 5.04 2.55 6.35
N ALA A 127 4.72 1.35 6.83
CA ALA A 127 4.94 0.90 8.21
C ALA A 127 4.47 1.91 9.27
N THR A 128 3.44 2.69 8.96
CA THR A 128 2.89 3.69 9.88
C THR A 128 1.96 3.01 10.87
N GLU A 129 2.26 3.17 12.16
CA GLU A 129 1.41 2.64 13.22
C GLU A 129 0.03 3.30 13.14
N THR A 130 -0.96 2.55 12.66
CA THR A 130 -2.36 2.97 12.79
C THR A 130 -2.85 2.58 14.19
N PRO A 131 -3.68 3.41 14.84
CA PRO A 131 -4.25 3.08 16.15
C PRO A 131 -5.24 1.89 16.14
N ARG A 132 -5.22 1.03 15.11
CA ARG A 132 -6.13 -0.11 14.98
C ARG A 132 -5.61 -1.32 15.75
N ASN A 133 -6.16 -1.51 16.96
CA ASN A 133 -6.14 -2.71 17.80
C ASN A 133 -5.09 -3.77 17.40
N GLY A 134 -3.88 -3.59 17.91
CA GLY A 134 -2.82 -4.60 17.86
C GLY A 134 -3.31 -5.88 18.53
N ARG A 135 -3.88 -6.79 17.75
CA ARG A 135 -4.07 -8.17 18.20
C ARG A 135 -2.71 -8.84 18.08
N ALA A 136 -1.91 -8.73 19.14
CA ALA A 136 -0.71 -9.52 19.30
C ALA A 136 -1.11 -11.00 19.21
N VAL A 137 -0.65 -11.68 18.18
CA VAL A 137 -0.78 -13.13 18.06
C VAL A 137 0.55 -13.73 18.51
N HIS A 138 0.57 -14.29 19.71
CA HIS A 138 1.70 -15.11 20.14
C HIS A 138 1.64 -16.44 19.40
N ILE A 139 2.63 -16.69 18.53
CA ILE A 139 2.84 -17.99 17.91
C ILE A 139 4.11 -18.60 18.53
N GLY A 140 3.95 -19.77 19.14
CA GLY A 140 5.05 -20.54 19.73
C GLY A 140 5.02 -20.58 21.25
N PRO A 141 5.74 -21.54 21.87
CA PRO A 141 5.89 -21.59 23.32
C PRO A 141 6.63 -20.35 23.82
N PRO A 142 6.33 -19.87 25.04
CA PRO A 142 7.07 -18.76 25.63
C PRO A 142 8.55 -19.12 25.72
N LEU A 143 9.40 -18.30 25.10
CA LEU A 143 10.86 -18.42 25.19
C LEU A 143 11.31 -17.71 26.47
N GLU A 144 11.64 -18.47 27.50
CA GLU A 144 12.42 -17.94 28.63
C GLU A 144 13.87 -17.75 28.17
N GLN A 145 14.29 -16.50 28.01
CA GLN A 145 15.67 -16.16 27.67
C GLN A 145 16.59 -16.51 28.86
N GLN A 146 17.42 -17.54 28.71
CA GLN A 146 18.48 -17.85 29.67
C GLN A 146 19.67 -16.89 29.48
N ALA A 147 20.11 -16.30 30.58
CA ALA A 147 21.31 -15.46 30.60
C ALA A 147 22.56 -16.30 30.28
N LEU A 148 23.44 -15.77 29.43
CA LEU A 148 24.74 -16.37 29.16
C LEU A 148 25.62 -16.19 30.39
N SER A 149 26.00 -17.29 31.04
CA SER A 149 26.98 -17.26 32.13
C SER A 149 28.34 -16.84 31.56
N CYS A 150 28.86 -15.72 32.04
CA CYS A 150 30.21 -15.26 31.72
C CYS A 150 31.22 -16.17 32.46
N THR A 151 31.97 -16.97 31.72
CA THR A 151 33.09 -17.74 32.28
C THR A 151 34.32 -16.83 32.29
N THR A 152 34.64 -16.26 33.44
CA THR A 152 35.92 -15.56 33.66
C THR A 152 37.02 -16.61 33.88
N GLN A 153 38.00 -16.67 32.97
CA GLN A 153 39.33 -17.23 33.24
C GLN A 153 40.23 -16.18 33.86
#